data_AF-A0A934NQ07-F1
#
_entry.id   AF-A0A934NQ07-F1
#
_cell.length_a   1.000
_cell.length_b   1.000
_cell.length_c   1.000
_cell.angle_alpha   90.00
_cell.angle_beta   90.00
_cell.angle_gamma   90.00
#
_symmetry.space_group_name_H-M   'P 1'
#
loop_
_entity.id
_entity.type
_entity.pdbx_description
1 polymer ?
#
loop_
_entity_poly.entity_id
_entity_poly.type
_entity_poly.pdbx_seq_one_letter_code
_entity_poly.pdbx_strand_id
1 'polypeptide(L)'
;MTTNIRLRKAIVRTTVAAAATGIAAISALGLAGTAAVASAHDFGPNTCKSGYVWREANESDLVCVTPDIREQVRVQNATPLANRVLSEYGPATCDSGYVWRETQASDLICVTPEIRTAVLGQNADPTAHRASGGGAFGPDTCESGYVWREGFDGDTICVTPDFRATILDQNTAPEANRAADDLAYGADTCIDGYVWREAFDGDTICVTPDIRTQTLSDNAAAASRVA
;
A
#
# COMPACT_ATOMS: atom_id res chain seq x y z
N MET A 1 84.63 -7.45 4.55
CA MET A 1 84.25 -8.01 3.22
C MET A 1 83.28 -7.04 2.57
N THR A 2 83.78 -6.33 1.57
CA THR A 2 83.13 -5.31 0.74
C THR A 2 82.56 -5.96 -0.52
N THR A 3 81.29 -5.71 -0.89
CA THR A 3 80.93 -5.48 -2.31
C THR A 3 79.57 -4.76 -2.44
N ASN A 4 79.60 -3.62 -3.13
CA ASN A 4 78.46 -2.89 -3.68
C ASN A 4 78.09 -3.49 -5.06
N ILE A 5 76.80 -3.58 -5.44
CA ILE A 5 76.38 -3.54 -6.85
C ILE A 5 75.12 -2.67 -7.00
N ARG A 6 75.16 -1.80 -8.02
CA ARG A 6 74.22 -0.72 -8.38
C ARG A 6 73.09 -1.18 -9.33
N LEU A 7 71.96 -0.48 -9.23
CA LEU A 7 70.94 -0.07 -10.23
C LEU A 7 70.84 -0.81 -11.58
N ARG A 8 69.58 -1.02 -12.04
CA ARG A 8 69.00 -0.31 -13.20
C ARG A 8 67.46 -0.46 -13.30
N LYS A 9 66.79 0.69 -13.45
CA LYS A 9 65.40 0.86 -13.90
C LYS A 9 65.28 0.36 -15.35
N ALA A 10 64.20 -0.35 -15.68
CA ALA A 10 63.74 -0.53 -17.06
C ALA A 10 62.30 -0.01 -17.17
N ILE A 11 62.17 1.12 -17.85
CA ILE A 11 60.93 1.73 -18.34
C ILE A 11 60.65 1.07 -19.69
N VAL A 12 59.46 0.51 -19.90
CA VAL A 12 58.99 0.12 -21.23
C VAL A 12 57.89 1.08 -21.64
N ARG A 13 58.21 1.93 -22.63
CA ARG A 13 57.27 2.73 -23.43
C ARG A 13 57.48 2.34 -24.89
N THR A 14 56.44 1.87 -25.56
CA THR A 14 56.30 1.88 -27.04
C THR A 14 54.84 1.54 -27.35
N THR A 15 53.98 2.51 -27.68
CA THR A 15 53.72 3.23 -28.96
C THR A 15 52.44 2.71 -29.61
N VAL A 16 51.49 3.63 -29.76
CA VAL A 16 50.26 3.54 -30.55
C VAL A 16 50.61 3.62 -32.04
N ALA A 17 49.98 2.80 -32.89
CA ALA A 17 49.63 3.18 -34.26
C ALA A 17 48.48 2.30 -34.77
N ALA A 18 47.43 2.97 -35.23
CA ALA A 18 46.25 2.40 -35.86
C ALA A 18 46.48 2.12 -37.35
N ALA A 19 45.76 1.14 -37.90
CA ALA A 19 45.41 1.11 -39.32
C ALA A 19 44.05 0.41 -39.50
N ALA A 20 43.10 1.17 -40.03
CA ALA A 20 41.75 0.76 -40.37
C ALA A 20 41.71 -0.07 -41.66
N THR A 21 40.77 -1.00 -41.79
CA THR A 21 39.76 -1.08 -42.88
C THR A 21 39.01 -2.42 -42.80
N GLY A 22 37.68 -2.36 -42.84
CA GLY A 22 36.81 -3.53 -42.82
C GLY A 22 35.40 -3.18 -42.34
N ILE A 23 34.67 -2.41 -43.14
CA ILE A 23 33.26 -2.07 -42.91
C ILE A 23 32.44 -3.36 -43.11
N ALA A 24 32.11 -4.03 -42.02
CA ALA A 24 30.99 -4.96 -41.98
C ALA A 24 29.78 -4.19 -41.46
N ALA A 25 28.76 -4.07 -42.30
CA ALA A 25 27.49 -3.46 -41.97
C ALA A 25 26.83 -4.24 -40.82
N ILE A 26 26.96 -3.73 -39.60
CA ILE A 26 26.15 -4.17 -38.47
C ILE A 26 24.84 -3.38 -38.58
N SER A 27 23.79 -4.10 -38.98
CA SER A 27 22.42 -3.64 -38.94
C SER A 27 22.16 -2.94 -37.61
N ALA A 28 21.78 -1.67 -37.68
CA ALA A 28 21.29 -0.90 -36.54
C ALA A 28 19.98 -1.54 -36.04
N LEU A 29 20.08 -2.55 -35.19
CA LEU A 29 19.01 -2.82 -34.24
C LEU A 29 19.09 -1.69 -33.22
N GLY A 30 18.24 -0.69 -33.40
CA GLY A 30 17.99 0.32 -32.38
C GLY A 30 17.61 -0.40 -31.09
N LEU A 31 18.49 -0.36 -30.10
CA LEU A 31 18.08 -0.57 -28.72
C LEU A 31 17.22 0.65 -28.36
N ALA A 32 15.94 0.56 -28.69
CA ALA A 32 14.92 1.33 -28.00
C ALA A 32 15.12 1.03 -26.52
N GLY A 33 15.55 2.02 -25.75
CA GLY A 33 15.58 1.91 -24.31
C GLY A 33 14.22 1.44 -23.87
N THR A 34 14.17 0.29 -23.19
CA THR A 34 13.00 -0.07 -22.41
C THR A 34 12.91 1.02 -21.35
N ALA A 35 12.06 2.02 -21.58
CA ALA A 35 11.53 2.80 -20.49
C ALA A 35 10.98 1.76 -19.51
N ALA A 36 11.52 1.72 -18.30
CA ALA A 36 10.86 0.98 -17.23
C ALA A 36 9.44 1.54 -17.19
N VAL A 37 8.45 0.72 -17.59
CA VAL A 37 7.07 0.98 -17.24
C VAL A 37 7.07 1.11 -15.73
N ALA A 38 6.69 2.29 -15.24
CA ALA A 38 6.46 2.51 -13.82
C ALA A 38 5.65 1.31 -13.31
N SER A 39 6.18 0.63 -12.29
CA SER A 39 5.46 -0.42 -11.59
C SER A 39 4.09 0.12 -11.22
N ALA A 40 3.03 -0.64 -11.51
CA ALA A 40 1.64 -0.30 -11.29
C ALA A 40 1.29 -0.14 -9.79
N HIS A 41 1.87 0.89 -9.16
CA HIS A 41 1.58 1.40 -7.83
C HIS A 41 1.07 2.85 -7.88
N ASP A 42 1.03 3.48 -9.06
CA ASP A 42 0.85 4.93 -9.20
C ASP A 42 -0.60 5.41 -9.36
N PHE A 43 -1.59 4.52 -9.44
CA PHE A 43 -3.00 4.91 -9.47
C PHE A 43 -3.83 3.92 -8.63
N GLY A 44 -3.99 4.27 -7.36
CA GLY A 44 -4.90 3.62 -6.42
C GLY A 44 -5.23 4.56 -5.25
N PRO A 45 -6.11 4.16 -4.32
CA PRO A 45 -6.69 5.05 -3.30
C PRO A 45 -5.66 5.62 -2.31
N ASN A 46 -4.45 5.09 -2.30
CA ASN A 46 -3.35 5.50 -1.43
C ASN A 46 -2.23 6.29 -2.14
N THR A 47 -2.44 6.70 -3.40
CA THR A 47 -1.45 7.47 -4.18
C THR A 47 -1.11 8.77 -3.46
N CYS A 48 0.16 9.17 -3.41
CA CYS A 48 0.57 10.45 -2.81
C CYS A 48 0.41 11.62 -3.77
N LYS A 49 0.08 12.81 -3.23
CA LYS A 49 0.11 14.08 -3.99
C LYS A 49 1.49 14.28 -4.58
N SER A 50 1.56 14.94 -5.74
CA SER A 50 2.84 15.38 -6.31
C SER A 50 3.70 16.10 -5.26
N GLY A 51 4.95 15.66 -5.10
CA GLY A 51 5.88 16.17 -4.09
C GLY A 51 5.87 15.40 -2.75
N TYR A 52 4.98 14.42 -2.59
CA TYR A 52 4.92 13.50 -1.46
C TYR A 52 5.18 12.07 -1.92
N VAL A 53 5.66 11.25 -1.00
CA VAL A 53 5.94 9.82 -1.19
C VAL A 53 5.38 9.04 0.01
N TRP A 54 5.13 7.73 -0.12
CA TRP A 54 4.77 6.92 1.06
C TRP A 54 5.83 7.07 2.15
N ARG A 55 5.57 6.75 3.40
CA ARG A 55 6.58 6.84 4.47
C ARG A 55 7.43 5.58 4.56
N GLU A 56 6.87 4.42 4.22
CA GLU A 56 7.55 3.10 4.22
C GLU A 56 8.26 2.79 5.54
N ALA A 57 7.61 3.05 6.69
CA ALA A 57 8.08 2.51 7.96
C ALA A 57 8.05 0.97 7.98
N ASN A 58 7.15 0.38 7.21
CA ASN A 58 7.07 -1.04 6.86
C ASN A 58 6.30 -1.20 5.53
N GLU A 59 6.12 -2.45 5.09
CA GLU A 59 5.45 -2.79 3.82
C GLU A 59 3.98 -2.35 3.71
N SER A 60 3.30 -2.14 4.83
CA SER A 60 1.89 -1.71 4.89
C SER A 60 1.73 -0.21 5.21
N ASP A 61 2.82 0.54 5.37
CA ASP A 61 2.78 1.95 5.75
C ASP A 61 2.54 2.88 4.54
N LEU A 62 1.26 3.18 4.29
CA LEU A 62 0.79 3.99 3.17
C LEU A 62 0.55 5.47 3.54
N VAL A 63 1.18 5.97 4.61
CA VAL A 63 1.11 7.39 4.98
C VAL A 63 1.97 8.22 4.02
N CYS A 64 1.42 9.30 3.47
CA CYS A 64 2.17 10.18 2.56
C CYS A 64 2.93 11.26 3.33
N VAL A 65 4.25 11.35 3.10
CA VAL A 65 5.17 12.29 3.76
C VAL A 65 6.09 12.96 2.73
N THR A 66 6.88 13.94 3.16
CA THR A 66 7.90 14.54 2.28
C THR A 66 9.06 13.56 2.03
N PRO A 67 9.82 13.71 0.92
CA PRO A 67 11.01 12.90 0.67
C PRO A 67 12.05 12.92 1.79
N ASP A 68 12.20 14.04 2.49
CA ASP A 68 13.13 14.14 3.63
C ASP A 68 12.71 13.24 4.80
N ILE A 69 11.41 13.20 5.11
CA ILE A 69 10.87 12.32 6.16
C ILE A 69 11.02 10.85 5.73
N ARG A 70 10.77 10.55 4.46
CA ARG A 70 11.03 9.21 3.92
C ARG A 70 12.48 8.78 4.12
N GLU A 71 13.43 9.65 3.80
CA GLU A 71 14.85 9.34 3.96
C GLU A 71 15.22 9.13 5.44
N GLN A 72 14.67 9.96 6.33
CA GLN A 72 14.82 9.78 7.79
C GLN A 72 14.32 8.40 8.24
N VAL A 73 13.14 7.98 7.77
CA VAL A 73 12.56 6.66 8.08
C VAL A 73 13.43 5.52 7.52
N ARG A 74 13.96 5.69 6.30
CA ARG A 74 14.88 4.72 5.69
C ARG A 74 16.14 4.52 6.53
N VAL A 75 16.74 5.61 7.02
CA VAL A 75 17.92 5.55 7.91
C VAL A 75 17.59 4.83 9.22
N GLN A 76 16.45 5.16 9.84
CA GLN A 76 15.99 4.50 11.06
C GLN A 76 15.79 2.99 10.87
N ASN A 77 15.12 2.60 9.78
CA ASN A 77 14.89 1.20 9.42
C ASN A 77 16.21 0.45 9.12
N ALA A 78 17.24 1.13 8.62
CA ALA A 78 18.57 0.55 8.40
C ALA A 78 19.35 0.32 9.70
N THR A 79 18.99 1.00 10.79
CA THR A 79 19.64 0.86 12.11
C THR A 79 18.61 0.65 13.23
N PRO A 80 17.81 -0.43 13.20
CA PRO A 80 16.66 -0.59 14.09
C PRO A 80 17.05 -0.77 15.57
N LEU A 81 18.32 -1.14 15.83
CA LEU A 81 18.87 -1.32 17.18
C LEU A 81 19.55 -0.05 17.73
N ALA A 82 19.63 1.03 16.95
CA ALA A 82 20.22 2.28 17.43
C ALA A 82 19.44 2.81 18.65
N ASN A 83 20.17 3.39 19.61
CA ASN A 83 19.63 3.98 20.84
C ASN A 83 18.82 3.00 21.72
N ARG A 84 19.09 1.70 21.60
CA ARG A 84 18.58 0.68 22.52
C ARG A 84 19.59 0.36 23.60
N VAL A 85 19.09 0.04 24.79
CA VAL A 85 19.87 -0.47 25.92
C VAL A 85 19.29 -1.80 26.40
N LEU A 86 20.15 -2.68 26.89
CA LEU A 86 19.70 -3.84 27.62
C LEU A 86 19.28 -3.39 29.03
N SER A 87 18.01 -3.59 29.37
CA SER A 87 17.46 -3.26 30.69
C SER A 87 16.65 -4.40 31.28
N GLU A 88 16.16 -4.23 32.51
CA GLU A 88 15.22 -5.17 33.16
C GLU A 88 13.89 -5.31 32.39
N TYR A 89 13.51 -4.31 31.59
CA TYR A 89 12.30 -4.31 30.77
C TYR A 89 12.49 -5.00 29.40
N GLY A 90 13.71 -5.46 29.08
CA GLY A 90 14.04 -6.21 27.87
C GLY A 90 15.00 -5.50 26.89
N PRO A 91 15.29 -6.13 25.74
CA PRO A 91 16.29 -5.64 24.77
C PRO A 91 15.78 -4.53 23.84
N ALA A 92 14.48 -4.22 23.87
CA ALA A 92 13.87 -3.14 23.09
C ALA A 92 13.75 -1.83 23.88
N THR A 93 14.33 -1.74 25.07
CA THR A 93 14.31 -0.52 25.89
C THR A 93 15.13 0.57 25.21
N CYS A 94 14.57 1.77 25.09
CA CYS A 94 15.30 2.93 24.57
C CYS A 94 16.24 3.51 25.63
N ASP A 95 17.40 3.98 25.18
CA ASP A 95 18.34 4.72 26.02
C ASP A 95 17.70 6.02 26.55
N SER A 96 18.29 6.57 27.61
CA SER A 96 17.85 7.82 28.21
C SER A 96 17.78 8.94 27.16
N GLY A 97 16.61 9.61 27.07
CA GLY A 97 16.34 10.66 26.08
C GLY A 97 15.77 10.16 24.75
N TYR A 98 15.60 8.84 24.56
CA TYR A 98 14.95 8.25 23.40
C TYR A 98 13.64 7.56 23.78
N VAL A 99 12.75 7.44 22.81
CA VAL A 99 11.43 6.82 22.93
C VAL A 99 11.14 5.96 21.70
N TRP A 100 10.21 5.00 21.81
CA TRP A 100 9.75 4.24 20.64
C TRP A 100 9.10 5.18 19.62
N ARG A 101 9.40 4.94 18.34
CA ARG A 101 8.91 5.73 17.21
C ARG A 101 7.40 5.59 17.02
N GLU A 102 6.87 4.38 17.21
CA GLU A 102 5.43 4.10 17.21
C GLU A 102 4.70 4.44 15.89
N THR A 103 5.29 4.09 14.74
CA THR A 103 4.52 4.12 13.48
C THR A 103 3.34 3.14 13.52
N GLN A 104 3.48 2.07 14.29
CA GLN A 104 2.44 1.14 14.72
C GLN A 104 2.83 0.51 16.06
N ALA A 105 1.92 -0.27 16.66
CA ALA A 105 2.13 -0.87 17.98
C ALA A 105 3.40 -1.75 18.10
N SER A 106 3.84 -2.37 16.99
CA SER A 106 5.03 -3.21 16.96
C SER A 106 6.32 -2.49 16.57
N ASP A 107 6.27 -1.18 16.31
CA ASP A 107 7.43 -0.39 15.88
C ASP A 107 8.26 0.09 17.07
N LEU A 108 9.26 -0.73 17.42
CA LEU A 108 10.14 -0.52 18.59
C LEU A 108 11.46 0.18 18.23
N ILE A 109 11.54 0.91 17.12
CA ILE A 109 12.74 1.70 16.80
C ILE A 109 12.82 2.90 17.74
N CYS A 110 14.00 3.15 18.32
CA CYS A 110 14.21 4.25 19.27
C CYS A 110 14.61 5.54 18.55
N VAL A 111 13.83 6.60 18.75
CA VAL A 111 13.98 7.94 18.15
C VAL A 111 13.85 9.02 19.22
N THR A 112 14.10 10.29 18.88
CA THR A 112 13.90 11.39 19.83
C THR A 112 12.41 11.65 20.08
N PRO A 113 12.02 12.27 21.20
CA PRO A 113 10.62 12.64 21.49
C PRO A 113 9.97 13.51 20.40
N GLU A 114 10.73 14.39 19.75
CA GLU A 114 10.26 15.24 18.67
C GLU A 114 9.87 14.41 17.44
N ILE A 115 10.69 13.40 17.10
CA ILE A 115 10.41 12.49 15.98
C ILE A 115 9.15 11.67 16.28
N ARG A 116 9.02 11.13 17.50
CA ARG A 116 7.81 10.41 17.90
C ARG A 116 6.58 11.30 17.78
N THR A 117 6.68 12.57 18.21
CA THR A 117 5.58 13.54 18.10
C THR A 117 5.18 13.77 16.63
N ALA A 118 6.16 13.89 15.73
CA ALA A 118 5.89 14.01 14.29
C ALA A 118 5.23 12.74 13.71
N VAL A 119 5.67 11.56 14.13
CA VAL A 119 5.08 10.27 13.71
C VAL A 119 3.64 10.13 14.20
N LEU A 120 3.35 10.50 15.44
CA LEU A 120 1.98 10.50 15.96
C LEU A 120 1.08 11.48 15.20
N GLY A 121 1.60 12.66 14.83
CA GLY A 121 0.88 13.60 13.97
C GLY A 121 0.55 13.04 12.58
N GLN A 122 1.51 12.34 11.96
CA GLN A 122 1.30 11.64 10.68
C GLN A 122 0.27 10.51 10.79
N ASN A 123 0.29 9.77 11.90
CA ASN A 123 -0.65 8.67 12.15
C ASN A 123 -2.07 9.16 12.50
N ALA A 124 -2.20 10.39 13.03
CA ALA A 124 -3.50 10.99 13.34
C ALA A 124 -4.30 11.36 12.08
N ASP A 125 -3.62 11.66 10.96
CA ASP A 125 -4.23 11.83 9.63
C ASP A 125 -3.41 11.07 8.58
N PRO A 126 -3.58 9.74 8.48
CA PRO A 126 -2.81 8.90 7.55
C PRO A 126 -3.21 9.14 6.08
N THR A 127 -4.30 9.87 5.86
CA THR A 127 -4.79 10.29 4.53
C THR A 127 -4.25 11.65 4.10
N ALA A 128 -3.61 12.38 5.02
CA ALA A 128 -2.91 13.61 4.71
C ALA A 128 -1.97 13.38 3.53
N HIS A 129 -2.01 14.33 2.58
CA HIS A 129 -1.17 14.31 1.38
C HIS A 129 -1.36 13.13 0.42
N ARG A 130 -2.40 12.32 0.57
CA ARG A 130 -2.85 11.45 -0.53
C ARG A 130 -3.40 12.31 -1.67
N ALA A 131 -3.03 11.99 -2.90
CA ALA A 131 -3.65 12.55 -4.08
C ALA A 131 -5.15 12.29 -3.98
N SER A 132 -5.95 13.25 -4.44
CA SER A 132 -7.34 12.97 -4.80
C SER A 132 -7.32 12.06 -6.05
N GLY A 133 -6.92 10.81 -5.86
CA GLY A 133 -6.82 9.78 -6.89
C GLY A 133 -8.21 9.34 -7.35
N GLY A 134 -9.15 9.23 -6.41
CA GLY A 134 -10.49 8.77 -6.71
C GLY A 134 -11.39 9.80 -7.36
N GLY A 135 -11.01 10.57 -8.38
CA GLY A 135 -11.97 11.45 -9.09
C GLY A 135 -12.77 12.47 -8.23
N ALA A 136 -13.98 12.86 -8.69
CA ALA A 136 -14.72 14.02 -8.20
C ALA A 136 -15.25 13.91 -6.75
N PHE A 137 -15.32 12.70 -6.19
CA PHE A 137 -15.94 12.43 -4.88
C PHE A 137 -14.94 11.91 -3.82
N GLY A 138 -13.64 12.09 -4.06
CA GLY A 138 -12.59 11.74 -3.09
C GLY A 138 -12.02 10.33 -3.28
N PRO A 139 -11.18 9.82 -2.36
CA PRO A 139 -10.42 8.58 -2.57
C PRO A 139 -11.26 7.33 -2.83
N ASP A 140 -12.54 7.37 -2.49
CA ASP A 140 -13.46 6.26 -2.68
C ASP A 140 -14.28 6.33 -3.98
N THR A 141 -14.08 7.32 -4.88
CA THR A 141 -14.88 7.29 -6.11
C THR A 141 -14.50 6.12 -6.99
N CYS A 142 -15.54 5.51 -7.54
CA CYS A 142 -15.41 4.34 -8.37
C CYS A 142 -14.68 4.60 -9.68
N GLU A 143 -13.94 3.60 -10.14
CA GLU A 143 -13.41 3.55 -11.50
C GLU A 143 -14.54 3.65 -12.54
N SER A 144 -14.19 4.07 -13.75
CA SER A 144 -15.15 4.19 -14.85
C SER A 144 -15.85 2.84 -15.11
N GLY A 145 -17.18 2.85 -15.14
CA GLY A 145 -18.01 1.65 -15.29
C GLY A 145 -18.53 1.05 -13.98
N TYR A 146 -18.06 1.54 -12.84
CA TYR A 146 -18.55 1.18 -11.51
C TYR A 146 -19.26 2.36 -10.84
N VAL A 147 -20.11 2.04 -9.87
CA VAL A 147 -20.86 2.99 -9.03
C VAL A 147 -20.86 2.50 -7.59
N TRP A 148 -21.01 3.40 -6.62
CA TRP A 148 -21.18 2.99 -5.23
C TRP A 148 -22.40 2.08 -5.09
N ARG A 149 -22.25 0.99 -4.36
CA ARG A 149 -23.27 -0.03 -4.22
C ARG A 149 -24.46 0.44 -3.40
N GLU A 150 -24.24 1.36 -2.46
CA GLU A 150 -25.27 1.90 -1.57
C GLU A 150 -26.03 0.80 -0.80
N GLY A 151 -25.30 -0.21 -0.30
CA GLY A 151 -25.87 -1.24 0.57
C GLY A 151 -26.38 -0.67 1.89
N PHE A 152 -25.76 0.42 2.37
CA PHE A 152 -26.14 1.19 3.56
C PHE A 152 -25.59 2.63 3.43
N ASP A 153 -25.94 3.50 4.39
CA ASP A 153 -25.43 4.88 4.42
C ASP A 153 -23.91 4.90 4.62
N GLY A 154 -23.18 5.51 3.68
CA GLY A 154 -21.72 5.49 3.66
C GLY A 154 -21.09 4.25 3.01
N ASP A 155 -21.87 3.36 2.36
CA ASP A 155 -21.31 2.24 1.59
C ASP A 155 -20.62 2.75 0.31
N THR A 156 -19.29 2.79 0.34
CA THR A 156 -18.44 3.21 -0.78
C THR A 156 -17.95 2.05 -1.64
N ILE A 157 -18.42 0.81 -1.43
CA ILE A 157 -18.04 -0.34 -2.25
C ILE A 157 -18.48 -0.12 -3.70
N CYS A 158 -17.55 -0.26 -4.64
CA CYS A 158 -17.82 -0.06 -6.06
C CYS A 158 -18.29 -1.35 -6.76
N VAL A 159 -19.45 -1.30 -7.40
CA VAL A 159 -20.08 -2.42 -8.12
C VAL A 159 -20.61 -1.97 -9.48
N THR A 160 -21.06 -2.92 -10.30
CA THR A 160 -21.70 -2.58 -11.58
C THR A 160 -23.06 -1.91 -11.33
N PRO A 161 -23.53 -1.04 -12.25
CA PRO A 161 -24.85 -0.41 -12.14
C PRO A 161 -26.00 -1.42 -11.96
N ASP A 162 -25.93 -2.57 -12.63
CA ASP A 162 -26.96 -3.63 -12.53
C ASP A 162 -26.99 -4.25 -11.13
N PHE A 163 -25.83 -4.46 -10.51
CA PHE A 163 -25.78 -5.00 -9.17
C PHE A 163 -26.20 -3.97 -8.12
N ARG A 164 -25.85 -2.69 -8.30
CA ARG A 164 -26.40 -1.59 -7.48
C ARG A 164 -27.93 -1.60 -7.52
N ALA A 165 -28.55 -1.75 -8.69
CA ALA A 165 -30.01 -1.84 -8.78
C ALA A 165 -30.58 -3.01 -7.97
N THR A 166 -29.93 -4.18 -8.04
CA THR A 166 -30.31 -5.36 -7.24
C THR A 166 -30.23 -5.09 -5.72
N ILE A 167 -29.18 -4.38 -5.28
CA ILE A 167 -28.99 -4.03 -3.87
C ILE A 167 -30.04 -3.01 -3.41
N LEU A 168 -30.35 -2.01 -4.22
CA LEU A 168 -31.38 -1.03 -3.91
C LEU A 168 -32.75 -1.69 -3.79
N ASP A 169 -33.11 -2.59 -4.71
CA ASP A 169 -34.36 -3.34 -4.64
C ASP A 169 -34.47 -4.14 -3.33
N GLN A 170 -33.40 -4.82 -2.92
CA GLN A 170 -33.35 -5.55 -1.64
C GLN A 170 -33.51 -4.62 -0.43
N ASN A 171 -32.90 -3.44 -0.47
CA ASN A 171 -33.01 -2.45 0.60
C ASN A 171 -34.43 -1.86 0.71
N THR A 172 -35.25 -1.88 -0.36
CA THR A 172 -36.67 -1.47 -0.27
C THR A 172 -37.55 -2.46 0.47
N ALA A 173 -37.12 -3.72 0.61
CA ALA A 173 -37.88 -4.79 1.25
C ALA A 173 -36.96 -5.68 2.12
N PRO A 174 -36.35 -5.14 3.19
CA PRO A 174 -35.37 -5.86 4.00
C PRO A 174 -35.92 -7.08 4.73
N GLU A 175 -37.25 -7.11 4.95
CA GLU A 175 -37.97 -8.23 5.57
C GLU A 175 -38.31 -9.37 4.59
N ALA A 176 -38.08 -9.18 3.30
CA ALA A 176 -38.40 -10.20 2.30
C ALA A 176 -37.61 -11.48 2.57
N ASN A 177 -38.27 -12.63 2.40
CA ASN A 177 -37.70 -13.97 2.58
C ASN A 177 -37.25 -14.31 4.02
N ARG A 178 -37.69 -13.53 5.02
CA ARG A 178 -37.60 -13.93 6.43
C ARG A 178 -38.68 -14.94 6.78
N ALA A 179 -38.36 -15.84 7.70
CA ALA A 179 -39.33 -16.77 8.28
C ALA A 179 -40.36 -16.02 9.12
N ALA A 180 -41.62 -16.44 9.06
CA ALA A 180 -42.70 -15.82 9.85
C ALA A 180 -42.62 -16.17 11.34
N ASP A 181 -41.95 -17.27 11.68
CA ASP A 181 -41.76 -17.74 13.06
C ASP A 181 -40.36 -17.37 13.57
N ASP A 182 -40.25 -17.14 14.88
CA ASP A 182 -38.98 -16.90 15.57
C ASP A 182 -38.18 -18.22 15.62
N LEU A 183 -37.43 -18.48 14.54
CA LEU A 183 -36.61 -19.68 14.37
C LEU A 183 -35.27 -19.54 15.12
N ALA A 184 -34.40 -20.55 15.02
CA ALA A 184 -33.18 -20.69 15.81
C ALA A 184 -32.21 -19.48 15.79
N TYR A 185 -32.34 -18.58 14.82
CA TYR A 185 -31.50 -17.38 14.68
C TYR A 185 -32.28 -16.07 14.89
N GLY A 186 -33.48 -16.12 15.46
CA GLY A 186 -34.31 -14.94 15.72
C GLY A 186 -35.26 -14.59 14.55
N ALA A 187 -35.93 -13.44 14.67
CA ALA A 187 -36.85 -12.88 13.68
C ALA A 187 -36.21 -12.60 12.30
N ASP A 188 -34.88 -12.54 12.24
CA ASP A 188 -34.11 -12.31 11.01
C ASP A 188 -33.79 -13.63 10.27
N THR A 189 -34.27 -14.78 10.75
CA THR A 189 -34.00 -16.08 10.11
C THR A 189 -34.55 -16.11 8.69
N CYS A 190 -33.74 -16.50 7.71
CA CYS A 190 -34.18 -16.66 6.33
C CYS A 190 -35.00 -17.95 6.12
N ILE A 191 -35.97 -17.92 5.20
CA ILE A 191 -36.67 -19.13 4.73
C ILE A 191 -35.73 -20.04 3.94
N ASP A 192 -36.11 -21.32 3.80
CA ASP A 192 -35.35 -22.31 3.05
C ASP A 192 -34.97 -21.81 1.64
N GLY A 193 -33.69 -21.93 1.31
CA GLY A 193 -33.12 -21.48 0.04
C GLY A 193 -32.58 -20.04 0.03
N TYR A 194 -32.76 -19.29 1.12
CA TYR A 194 -32.23 -17.94 1.30
C TYR A 194 -31.20 -17.89 2.43
N VAL A 195 -30.30 -16.92 2.34
CA VAL A 195 -29.21 -16.69 3.29
C VAL A 195 -29.03 -15.19 3.52
N TRP A 196 -28.47 -14.80 4.67
CA TRP A 196 -28.11 -13.40 4.89
C TRP A 196 -27.11 -12.92 3.84
N ARG A 197 -27.34 -11.72 3.32
CA ARG A 197 -26.54 -11.07 2.27
C ARG A 197 -25.12 -10.75 2.71
N GLU A 198 -24.94 -10.40 3.99
CA GLU A 198 -23.63 -10.13 4.60
C GLU A 198 -22.82 -9.03 3.87
N ALA A 199 -23.49 -7.96 3.47
CA ALA A 199 -22.85 -6.77 2.92
C ALA A 199 -21.93 -6.08 3.93
N PHE A 200 -22.28 -6.12 5.22
CA PHE A 200 -21.52 -5.62 6.36
C PHE A 200 -21.93 -6.41 7.61
N ASP A 201 -21.24 -6.18 8.73
CA ASP A 201 -21.58 -6.82 10.00
C ASP A 201 -22.97 -6.38 10.49
N GLY A 202 -23.88 -7.34 10.64
CA GLY A 202 -25.30 -7.08 10.96
C GLY A 202 -26.23 -6.93 9.76
N ASP A 203 -25.76 -7.12 8.51
CA ASP A 203 -26.65 -7.17 7.34
C ASP A 203 -27.42 -8.49 7.26
N THR A 204 -28.66 -8.48 7.77
CA THR A 204 -29.53 -9.65 7.85
C THR A 204 -30.58 -9.73 6.74
N ILE A 205 -30.42 -8.97 5.64
CA ILE A 205 -31.32 -9.07 4.49
C ILE A 205 -31.17 -10.46 3.84
N CYS A 206 -32.29 -11.16 3.65
CA CYS A 206 -32.32 -12.50 3.09
C CYS A 206 -32.32 -12.49 1.55
N VAL A 207 -31.27 -13.04 0.96
CA VAL A 207 -31.01 -13.10 -0.49
C VAL A 207 -30.69 -14.53 -0.94
N THR A 208 -30.57 -14.75 -2.24
CA THR A 208 -30.12 -16.04 -2.76
C THR A 208 -28.62 -16.25 -2.50
N PRO A 209 -28.14 -17.50 -2.44
CA PRO A 209 -26.71 -17.80 -2.25
C PRO A 209 -25.78 -17.13 -3.28
N ASP A 210 -26.24 -16.97 -4.53
CA ASP A 210 -25.47 -16.30 -5.59
C ASP A 210 -25.26 -14.81 -5.28
N ILE A 211 -26.28 -14.12 -4.78
CA ILE A 211 -26.17 -12.70 -4.39
C ILE A 211 -25.24 -12.52 -3.20
N ARG A 212 -25.33 -13.41 -2.19
CA ARG A 212 -24.38 -13.40 -1.06
C ARG A 212 -22.95 -13.58 -1.57
N THR A 213 -22.74 -14.53 -2.48
CA THR A 213 -21.42 -14.78 -3.07
C THR A 213 -20.89 -13.55 -3.81
N GLN A 214 -21.73 -12.89 -4.63
CA GLN A 214 -21.34 -11.66 -5.32
C GLN A 214 -21.04 -10.52 -4.33
N THR A 215 -21.86 -10.36 -3.30
CA THR A 215 -21.65 -9.36 -2.23
C THR A 215 -20.30 -9.54 -1.54
N LEU A 216 -19.96 -10.78 -1.17
CA LEU A 216 -18.67 -11.08 -0.55
C LEU A 216 -17.51 -10.84 -1.52
N SER A 217 -17.70 -11.15 -2.81
CA SER A 217 -16.71 -10.85 -3.85
C SER A 217 -16.50 -9.35 -4.02
N ASP A 218 -17.54 -8.54 -3.91
CA ASP A 218 -17.46 -7.08 -4.04
C ASP A 218 -16.77 -6.45 -2.83
N ASN A 219 -17.08 -6.94 -1.63
CA ASN A 219 -16.36 -6.56 -0.40
C ASN A 219 -14.86 -6.89 -0.51
N ALA A 220 -14.51 -8.06 -1.05
CA ALA A 220 -13.11 -8.45 -1.27
C ALA A 220 -12.42 -7.59 -2.35
N ALA A 221 -13.18 -7.08 -3.32
CA ALA A 221 -12.68 -6.27 -4.43
C ALA A 221 -12.66 -4.75 -4.15
N ALA A 222 -13.04 -4.31 -2.94
CA ALA A 222 -13.21 -2.89 -2.57
C ALA A 222 -12.07 -1.99 -3.04
N ALA A 223 -10.83 -2.37 -2.73
CA ALA A 223 -9.64 -1.59 -3.05
C ALA A 223 -9.27 -1.57 -4.55
N SER A 224 -9.84 -2.48 -5.35
CA SER A 224 -9.49 -2.67 -6.77
C SER A 224 -10.43 -1.98 -7.76
N ARG A 225 -11.47 -1.28 -7.27
CA ARG A 225 -12.52 -0.67 -8.11
C ARG A 225 -12.74 0.81 -7.81
N VAL A 226 -11.80 1.42 -7.08
CA VAL A 226 -11.75 2.86 -6.77
C VAL A 226 -10.63 3.51 -7.60
N ALA A 227 -10.85 4.74 -8.06
CA ALA A 227 -9.99 5.44 -9.01
C ALA A 227 -8.71 6.04 -8.41
#